data_AF-A0A8S2LIN6-F1
#
_entry.id   AF-A0A8S2LIN6-F1
#
_cell.length_a   1.000
_cell.length_b   1.000
_cell.length_c   1.000
_cell.angle_alpha   90.00
_cell.angle_beta   90.00
_cell.angle_gamma   90.00
#
_symmetry.space_group_name_H-M   'P 1'
#
loop_
_entity.id
_entity.type
_entity.pdbx_description
1 polymer ?
#
loop_
_entity_poly.entity_id
_entity_poly.type
_entity_poly.pdbx_seq_one_letter_code
_entity_poly.pdbx_strand_id
1 'polypeptide(L)' 'GDDYGYSEFLKRCKTVIMGSKTYEQVLTFNHWYQNVDAYIFTSRSNLHKIEGENIEFVNENPSVLVKKLRQEETDS' A
#
# COMPACT_ATOMS: atom_id res chain seq x y z
N GLY A 1 0.25 14.67 -18.81
CA GLY A 1 0.04 13.24 -19.08
C GLY A 1 -1.17 12.85 -18.30
N ASP A 2 -2.19 12.32 -18.94
CA ASP A 2 -3.41 11.92 -18.25
C ASP A 2 -3.12 10.74 -17.32
N ASP A 3 -3.68 10.77 -16.11
CA ASP A 3 -3.61 9.68 -15.13
C ASP A 3 -4.35 8.40 -15.62
N TYR A 4 -4.82 8.33 -16.87
CA TYR A 4 -5.53 7.19 -17.50
C TYR A 4 -6.64 6.56 -16.62
N GLY A 5 -7.23 7.30 -15.69
CA GLY A 5 -8.19 6.77 -14.71
C GLY A 5 -7.59 5.90 -13.60
N TYR A 6 -6.26 5.86 -13.48
CA TYR A 6 -5.52 5.13 -12.44
C TYR A 6 -5.89 5.62 -11.04
N SER A 7 -6.02 6.94 -10.87
CA SER A 7 -6.45 7.57 -9.61
C SER A 7 -7.88 7.17 -9.23
N GLU A 8 -8.80 7.04 -10.20
CA GLU A 8 -10.18 6.55 -9.97
C GLU A 8 -10.23 5.04 -9.70
N PHE A 9 -9.38 4.25 -10.36
CA PHE A 9 -9.24 2.82 -10.06
C PHE A 9 -8.75 2.61 -8.62
N LEU A 10 -7.75 3.39 -8.20
CA LEU A 10 -7.19 3.28 -6.85
C LEU A 10 -8.13 3.77 -5.75
N LYS A 11 -8.98 4.78 -6.02
CA LYS A 11 -10.06 5.15 -5.09
C LYS A 11 -11.04 4.03 -4.80
N ARG A 12 -11.16 3.03 -5.69
CA ARG A 12 -12.00 1.84 -5.49
C ARG A 12 -11.27 0.73 -4.74
N CYS A 13 -9.95 0.82 -4.61
CA CYS A 13 -9.15 -0.15 -3.88
C CYS A 13 -9.06 0.26 -2.42
N LYS A 14 -9.57 -0.58 -1.52
CA LYS A 14 -9.41 -0.39 -0.07
C LYS A 14 -7.98 -0.62 0.40
N THR A 15 -7.26 -1.51 -0.27
CA THR A 15 -5.93 -1.99 0.14
C THR A 15 -4.96 -1.98 -1.03
N VAL A 16 -3.73 -1.51 -0.79
CA VAL A 16 -2.63 -1.53 -1.75
C VAL A 16 -1.46 -2.28 -1.17
N ILE A 17 -0.87 -3.19 -1.95
CA ILE A 17 0.30 -3.97 -1.54
C ILE A 17 1.42 -3.70 -2.54
N MET A 18 2.59 -3.30 -2.07
CA MET A 18 3.74 -3.04 -2.95
C MET A 18 5.09 -3.31 -2.27
N GLY A 19 6.16 -3.34 -3.07
CA GLY A 19 7.52 -3.42 -2.55
C GLY A 19 8.07 -2.04 -2.16
N SER A 20 9.04 -2.03 -1.26
CA SER A 20 9.67 -0.79 -0.78
C SER A 20 10.29 0.09 -1.86
N LYS A 21 10.85 -0.47 -2.95
CA LYS A 21 11.37 0.32 -4.07
C LYS A 21 10.26 1.10 -4.80
N THR A 22 9.12 0.45 -5.00
CA THR A 22 7.95 1.07 -5.64
C THR A 22 7.36 2.13 -4.73
N TYR A 23 7.31 1.87 -3.42
CA TYR A 23 6.87 2.85 -2.43
C TYR A 23 7.74 4.11 -2.46
N GLU A 24 9.07 3.98 -2.45
CA GLU A 24 9.97 5.13 -2.55
C GLU A 24 9.77 5.92 -3.86
N GLN A 25 9.54 5.24 -4.98
CA GLN A 25 9.21 5.90 -6.25
C GLN A 25 7.88 6.66 -6.16
N VAL A 26 6.84 6.08 -5.56
CA VAL A 26 5.55 6.76 -5.33
C VAL A 26 5.73 8.04 -4.51
N LEU A 27 6.55 8.00 -3.45
CA LEU A 27 6.87 9.19 -2.66
C LEU A 27 7.50 10.32 -3.50
N THR A 28 8.30 9.99 -4.52
CA THR A 28 8.91 11.00 -5.41
C THR A 28 7.92 11.67 -6.36
N PHE A 29 6.78 11.04 -6.64
CA PHE A 29 5.74 11.62 -7.49
C PHE A 29 4.86 12.65 -6.77
N ASN A 30 5.11 12.91 -5.48
CA ASN A 30 4.32 13.83 -4.64
C ASN A 30 2.81 13.54 -4.64
N HIS A 31 2.43 12.33 -5.03
CA HIS A 31 1.06 11.87 -5.15
C HIS A 31 0.93 10.60 -4.32
N TRP A 32 0.09 10.68 -3.29
CA TRP A 32 -0.22 9.54 -2.43
C TRP A 32 -1.71 9.22 -2.52
N TYR A 33 -2.03 7.94 -2.40
CA TYR A 33 -3.40 7.43 -2.46
C TYR A 33 -4.05 7.61 -1.09
N GLN A 34 -4.96 8.56 -0.97
CA GLN A 34 -5.65 8.79 0.29
C GLN A 34 -6.67 7.69 0.58
N ASN A 35 -6.86 7.38 1.86
CA ASN A 35 -7.86 6.42 2.36
C ASN A 35 -7.66 4.98 1.89
N VAL A 36 -6.41 4.56 1.68
CA VAL A 36 -6.08 3.15 1.40
C VAL A 36 -5.22 2.58 2.51
N ASP A 37 -5.43 1.29 2.81
CA ASP A 37 -4.55 0.52 3.69
C ASP A 37 -3.34 0.07 2.86
N ALA A 38 -2.16 0.62 3.12
CA ALA A 38 -0.95 0.36 2.36
C ALA A 38 -0.02 -0.63 3.08
N TYR A 39 0.20 -1.80 2.49
CA TYR A 39 1.14 -2.80 2.97
C TYR A 39 2.41 -2.81 2.12
N ILE A 40 3.52 -2.42 2.73
CA ILE A 40 4.80 -2.24 2.04
C ILE A 40 5.76 -3.35 2.45
N PHE A 41 6.09 -4.24 1.51
CA PHE A 41 7.07 -5.28 1.73
C PHE A 41 8.48 -4.72 1.83
N THR A 42 9.08 -4.88 3.00
CA THR A 42 10.39 -4.35 3.30
C THR A 42 11.06 -5.13 4.43
N SER A 43 12.36 -5.36 4.30
CA SER A 43 13.23 -5.78 5.41
C SER A 43 13.88 -4.58 6.12
N ARG A 44 13.68 -3.35 5.60
CA ARG A 44 14.22 -2.11 6.16
C ARG A 44 13.28 -1.54 7.21
N SER A 45 13.83 -1.15 8.36
CA SER A 45 13.08 -0.58 9.48
C SER A 45 12.93 0.95 9.44
N ASN A 46 13.59 1.64 8.51
CA ASN A 46 13.76 3.10 8.51
C ASN A 46 13.11 3.81 7.31
N LEU A 47 12.06 3.22 6.72
CA LEU A 47 11.32 3.88 5.64
C LEU A 47 10.42 4.99 6.20
N HIS A 48 10.37 6.10 5.48
CA HIS A 48 9.49 7.22 5.83
C HIS A 48 8.03 6.81 5.67
N LYS A 49 7.18 7.12 6.66
CA LYS A 49 5.72 7.00 6.55
C LYS A 49 5.14 8.38 6.32
N ILE A 50 4.15 8.46 5.44
CA ILE A 50 3.37 9.67 5.25
C ILE A 50 2.48 9.86 6.48
N GLU A 51 2.53 11.04 7.08
CA GLU A 51 1.71 11.36 8.25
C GLU A 51 0.23 11.37 7.89
N GLY A 52 -0.59 10.77 8.75
CA GLY A 52 -2.05 10.70 8.56
C GLY A 52 -2.53 9.55 7.66
N GLU A 53 -1.62 8.76 7.08
CA GLU A 53 -1.95 7.65 6.19
C GLU A 53 -1.76 6.29 6.87
N ASN A 54 -2.55 5.30 6.49
CA ASN A 54 -2.45 3.95 7.05
C ASN A 54 -1.41 3.11 6.29
N ILE A 55 -0.16 3.12 6.79
CA ILE A 55 0.96 2.41 6.15
C ILE A 55 1.56 1.39 7.11
N GLU A 56 1.53 0.12 6.70
CA GLU A 56 2.13 -1.00 7.42
C GLU A 56 3.37 -1.53 6.67
N PHE A 57 4.49 -1.67 7.39
CA PHE A 57 5.71 -2.29 6.85
C PHE A 57 5.70 -3.78 7.17
N VAL A 58 5.70 -4.59 6.13
CA VAL A 58 5.55 -6.03 6.22
C VAL A 58 6.86 -6.71 5.85
N ASN A 59 7.37 -7.56 6.74
CA ASN A 59 8.57 -8.38 6.50
C ASN A 59 8.24 -9.89 6.54
N GLU A 60 6.97 -10.24 6.32
CA GLU A 60 6.52 -11.64 6.27
C GLU A 60 6.41 -12.15 4.83
N ASN A 61 6.22 -13.47 4.69
CA ASN A 61 6.02 -14.06 3.38
C ASN A 61 4.74 -13.49 2.73
N PRO A 62 4.78 -13.06 1.45
CA PRO A 62 3.61 -12.51 0.78
C PRO A 62 2.37 -13.41 0.79
N SER A 63 2.57 -14.73 0.76
CA SER A 63 1.47 -15.70 0.83
C SER A 63 0.76 -15.70 2.19
N VAL A 64 1.46 -15.34 3.26
CA VAL A 64 0.88 -15.22 4.61
C VAL A 64 0.06 -13.95 4.70
N LEU A 65 0.59 -12.82 4.22
CA LEU A 65 -0.15 -11.55 4.20
C LEU A 65 -1.45 -11.69 3.38
N VAL A 66 -1.37 -12.26 2.18
CA VAL A 66 -2.56 -12.45 1.32
C VAL A 66 -3.61 -13.33 1.99
N LYS A 67 -3.21 -14.34 2.78
CA LYS A 67 -4.15 -15.17 3.55
C LYS A 67 -4.83 -14.37 4.66
N LYS A 68 -4.08 -13.56 5.40
CA LYS A 68 -4.63 -12.70 6.48
C LYS A 68 -5.64 -11.70 5.92
N LEU A 69 -5.27 -10.96 4.88
CA LEU A 69 -6.14 -9.97 4.25
C LEU A 69 -7.46 -10.58 3.75
N ARG A 70 -7.41 -11.78 3.16
CA ARG A 70 -8.63 -12.50 2.74
C ARG A 70 -9.52 -12.93 3.91
N GLN A 71 -8.93 -13.25 5.06
CA GLN A 71 -9.69 -13.60 6.26
C GLN A 71 -10.35 -12.36 6.87
N GLU A 72 -9.65 -11.24 6.92
CA GLU A 72 -10.18 -9.96 7.41
C GLU A 72 -11.34 -9.42 6.56
N GLU A 73 -11.34 -9.64 5.25
CA GLU A 73 -12.48 -9.29 4.38
C GLU A 73 -13.70 -10.22 4.53
N THR A 74 -13.54 -11.43 5.07
CA THR A 74 -14.64 -12.39 5.19
C THR A 74 -15.48 -12.19 6.47
N ASP A 75 -14.94 -11.46 7.46
CA ASP A 75 -15.61 -11.19 8.74
C ASP A 75 -16.34 -9.81 8.78
N SER A 76 -16.56 -9.16 7.64
CA SER A 76 -17.29 -7.87 7.52
C SER A 76 -18.57 -7.96 6.71
#